data_AF-A0A1D7XNY1-F1
#
_entry.id   AF-A0A1D7XNY1-F1
#
_cell.length_a   1.000
_cell.length_b   1.000
_cell.length_c   1.000
_cell.angle_alpha   90.00
_cell.angle_beta   90.00
_cell.angle_gamma   90.00
#
_symmetry.space_group_name_H-M   'P 1'
#
loop_
_entity.id
_entity.type
_entity.pdbx_description
1 polymer ?
#
loop_
_entity_poly.entity_id
_entity_poly.type
_entity_poly.pdbx_seq_one_letter_code
_entity_poly.pdbx_strand_id
1 'polypeptide(L)'
;MDTNRKFPLNFSKIEDLFTKEPKDICKLLIKSKSIILYDTNCFGFHANISNGKYYALDFFHKDDVVIFVEPIIREMNYKNTKQIPCWYLDYFKELKNKVKALIYIDERDYINLLKIGKPSLTNIKPRVKTAFLNGFCQSKSLEKEIKSLNICKTDFYETLINITNRKENEKNRGEIALFISVQILCSLKEMANYKIFSDDSAAYPYMSGLTHILETYYPKANIAYVSTIRNIEQLSRNLNLNYEQILDYLNNIKRNIDRKIYIREFPYDTKRQVSKSDEELANDLVCNKIEILF
;
A
#
# COMPACT_ATOMS: atom_id res chain seq x y z
N MET A 1 26.86 -2.23 -8.79
CA MET A 1 26.75 -3.52 -8.08
C MET A 1 25.51 -4.23 -8.58
N ASP A 2 25.70 -5.38 -9.22
CA ASP A 2 24.60 -6.24 -9.66
C ASP A 2 23.93 -6.84 -8.42
N THR A 3 22.80 -6.24 -8.06
CA THR A 3 21.90 -6.88 -7.11
C THR A 3 21.13 -7.92 -7.91
N ASN A 4 21.08 -9.14 -7.41
CA ASN A 4 20.39 -10.29 -8.01
C ASN A 4 18.85 -10.08 -7.95
N ARG A 5 18.36 -8.91 -8.39
CA ARG A 5 16.97 -8.46 -8.42
C ARG A 5 16.28 -9.18 -9.56
N LYS A 6 15.80 -10.39 -9.29
CA LYS A 6 15.03 -11.16 -10.26
C LYS A 6 13.64 -10.53 -10.39
N PHE A 7 13.53 -9.53 -11.26
CA PHE A 7 12.25 -9.08 -11.77
C PHE A 7 11.53 -10.23 -12.48
N PRO A 8 10.19 -10.24 -12.48
CA PRO A 8 9.45 -11.19 -13.29
C PRO A 8 9.82 -11.03 -14.77
N LEU A 9 10.10 -12.15 -15.44
CA LEU A 9 10.65 -12.17 -16.81
C LEU A 9 9.75 -11.48 -17.85
N ASN A 10 8.46 -11.38 -17.56
CA ASN A 10 7.44 -10.81 -18.43
C ASN A 10 6.92 -9.45 -17.95
N PHE A 11 7.59 -8.78 -17.00
CA PHE A 11 7.19 -7.43 -16.58
C PHE A 11 7.26 -6.41 -17.73
N SER A 12 8.20 -6.59 -18.66
CA SER A 12 8.32 -5.76 -19.88
C SER A 12 7.06 -5.73 -20.75
N LYS A 13 6.13 -6.69 -20.59
CA LYS A 13 4.85 -6.71 -21.31
C LYS A 13 3.85 -5.64 -20.86
N ILE A 14 4.05 -5.06 -19.68
CA ILE A 14 3.18 -4.05 -19.08
C ILE A 14 3.96 -2.82 -18.63
N GLU A 15 5.28 -2.81 -18.81
CA GLU A 15 6.17 -1.77 -18.30
C GLU A 15 5.86 -0.39 -18.90
N ASP A 16 5.36 -0.37 -20.14
CA ASP A 16 4.90 0.83 -20.85
C ASP A 16 3.63 1.45 -20.25
N LEU A 17 2.87 0.70 -19.46
CA LEU A 17 1.71 1.22 -18.72
C LEU A 17 2.12 2.14 -17.55
N PHE A 18 3.37 2.03 -17.07
CA PHE A 18 3.83 2.70 -15.87
C PHE A 18 4.65 3.96 -16.17
N THR A 19 4.37 5.01 -15.43
CA THR A 19 5.30 6.14 -15.30
C THR A 19 6.41 5.79 -14.32
N LYS A 20 7.66 5.89 -14.78
CA LYS A 20 8.86 5.55 -14.00
C LYS A 20 9.76 6.76 -13.73
N GLU A 21 9.70 7.77 -14.60
CA GLU A 21 10.57 8.95 -14.52
C GLU A 21 10.24 9.81 -13.28
N PRO A 22 11.18 10.04 -12.35
CA PRO A 22 10.90 10.75 -11.10
C PRO A 22 10.28 12.15 -11.29
N LYS A 23 10.66 12.86 -12.36
CA LYS A 23 10.08 14.17 -12.69
C LYS A 23 8.60 14.08 -13.03
N ASP A 24 8.19 13.07 -13.78
CA ASP A 24 6.81 12.90 -14.19
C ASP A 24 5.97 12.31 -13.07
N ILE A 25 6.55 11.43 -12.25
CA ILE A 25 5.95 10.97 -10.99
C ILE A 25 5.59 12.17 -10.12
N CYS A 26 6.53 13.08 -9.83
CA CYS A 26 6.23 14.27 -9.02
C CYS A 26 5.10 15.13 -9.61
N LYS A 27 5.08 15.34 -10.94
CA LYS A 27 4.00 16.09 -11.60
C LYS A 27 2.64 15.41 -11.44
N LEU A 28 2.59 14.08 -11.59
CA LEU A 28 1.36 13.30 -11.44
C LEU A 28 0.85 13.34 -10.00
N LEU A 29 1.74 13.14 -9.03
CA LEU A 29 1.42 13.21 -7.60
C LEU A 29 0.82 14.57 -7.24
N ILE A 30 1.45 15.68 -7.64
CA ILE A 30 0.93 17.04 -7.34
C ILE A 30 -0.50 17.22 -7.87
N LYS A 31 -0.83 16.64 -9.03
CA LYS A 31 -2.15 16.78 -9.68
C LYS A 31 -3.18 15.71 -9.30
N SER A 32 -2.83 14.70 -8.50
CA SER A 32 -3.78 13.63 -8.13
C SER A 32 -4.76 14.08 -7.05
N LYS A 33 -5.94 13.47 -6.97
CA LYS A 33 -6.84 13.68 -5.80
C LYS A 33 -6.64 12.60 -4.74
N SER A 34 -6.38 11.38 -5.20
CA SER A 34 -6.03 10.25 -4.36
C SER A 34 -4.77 9.56 -4.87
N ILE A 35 -4.07 8.92 -3.95
CA ILE A 35 -2.88 8.11 -4.19
C ILE A 35 -3.16 6.74 -3.59
N ILE A 36 -3.10 5.71 -4.40
CA ILE A 36 -3.44 4.35 -4.03
C ILE A 36 -2.17 3.51 -4.07
N LEU A 37 -1.87 2.79 -3.00
CA LEU A 37 -0.76 1.83 -2.95
C LEU A 37 -1.33 0.43 -2.78
N TYR A 38 -0.73 -0.53 -3.49
CA TYR A 38 -1.12 -1.94 -3.42
C TYR A 38 -0.06 -2.80 -2.75
N ASP A 39 -0.51 -3.65 -1.85
CA ASP A 39 0.16 -4.89 -1.48
C ASP A 39 -0.11 -5.98 -2.55
N THR A 40 0.85 -6.90 -2.70
CA THR A 40 0.82 -8.02 -3.63
C THR A 40 -0.39 -8.91 -3.42
N ASN A 41 -0.68 -9.29 -2.16
CA ASN A 41 -1.77 -10.23 -1.87
C ASN A 41 -3.14 -9.67 -2.24
N CYS A 42 -3.39 -8.40 -1.89
CA CYS A 42 -4.63 -7.70 -2.19
C CYS A 42 -4.79 -7.48 -3.70
N PHE A 43 -3.72 -7.08 -4.39
CA PHE A 43 -3.73 -6.99 -5.85
C PHE A 43 -4.05 -8.36 -6.48
N GLY A 44 -3.50 -9.42 -5.90
CA GLY A 44 -3.75 -10.82 -6.26
C GLY A 44 -5.21 -11.19 -6.21
N PHE A 45 -5.86 -10.83 -5.10
CA PHE A 45 -7.28 -11.05 -4.90
C PHE A 45 -8.10 -10.28 -5.94
N HIS A 46 -7.87 -8.98 -6.08
CA HIS A 46 -8.62 -8.11 -7.01
C HIS A 46 -8.50 -8.53 -8.48
N ALA A 47 -7.33 -9.02 -8.88
CA ALA A 47 -7.08 -9.45 -10.25
C ALA A 47 -7.58 -10.87 -10.57
N ASN A 48 -7.89 -11.68 -9.56
CA ASN A 48 -8.26 -13.11 -9.72
C ASN A 48 -9.76 -13.40 -9.53
N ILE A 49 -10.62 -12.39 -9.42
CA ILE A 49 -12.08 -12.60 -9.29
C ILE A 49 -12.65 -13.05 -10.64
N SER A 50 -13.20 -14.26 -10.64
CA SER A 50 -13.12 -15.25 -11.72
C SER A 50 -14.29 -15.26 -12.72
N ASN A 51 -14.97 -14.13 -12.95
CA ASN A 51 -16.14 -14.07 -13.86
C ASN A 51 -15.97 -13.08 -15.03
N GLY A 52 -14.73 -12.78 -15.45
CA GLY A 52 -14.46 -11.86 -16.57
C GLY A 52 -14.80 -10.39 -16.28
N LYS A 53 -15.23 -10.08 -15.05
CA LYS A 53 -15.51 -8.73 -14.57
C LYS A 53 -14.65 -8.43 -13.35
N TYR A 54 -13.80 -7.40 -13.48
CA TYR A 54 -12.92 -6.94 -12.42
C TYR A 54 -13.63 -5.94 -11.50
N TYR A 55 -14.44 -6.44 -10.56
CA TYR A 55 -15.28 -5.59 -9.68
C TYR A 55 -14.48 -4.56 -8.89
N ALA A 56 -13.28 -4.91 -8.45
CA ALA A 56 -12.39 -3.99 -7.75
C ALA A 56 -12.07 -2.70 -8.55
N LEU A 57 -12.19 -2.73 -9.88
CA LEU A 57 -11.97 -1.56 -10.73
C LEU A 57 -13.01 -0.45 -10.55
N ASP A 58 -14.19 -0.77 -10.00
CA ASP A 58 -15.25 0.23 -9.79
C ASP A 58 -14.94 1.18 -8.62
N PHE A 59 -13.96 0.85 -7.78
CA PHE A 59 -13.48 1.73 -6.70
C PHE A 59 -12.51 2.83 -7.17
N PHE A 60 -12.07 2.76 -8.42
CA PHE A 60 -11.08 3.67 -8.97
C PHE A 60 -11.72 4.76 -9.80
N HIS A 61 -11.17 5.96 -9.67
CA HIS A 61 -11.58 7.13 -10.43
C HIS A 61 -10.49 7.58 -11.39
N LYS A 62 -10.90 8.29 -12.45
CA LYS A 62 -9.99 8.82 -13.48
C LYS A 62 -8.92 9.79 -12.96
N ASP A 63 -9.12 10.35 -11.76
CA ASP A 63 -8.18 11.26 -11.10
C ASP A 63 -7.20 10.56 -10.14
N ASP A 64 -7.39 9.25 -9.92
CA ASP A 64 -6.57 8.46 -9.00
C ASP A 64 -5.23 8.10 -9.63
N VAL A 65 -4.20 8.03 -8.80
CA VAL A 65 -2.88 7.54 -9.18
C VAL A 65 -2.59 6.29 -8.36
N VAL A 66 -2.29 5.18 -9.04
CA VAL A 66 -1.97 3.91 -8.39
C VAL A 66 -0.48 3.68 -8.46
N ILE A 67 0.12 3.35 -7.33
CA ILE A 67 1.56 3.20 -7.15
C ILE A 67 1.88 1.76 -6.81
N PHE A 68 2.82 1.19 -7.57
CA PHE A 68 3.45 -0.08 -7.30
C PHE A 68 4.93 0.17 -7.02
N VAL A 69 5.45 -0.45 -5.97
CA VAL A 69 6.85 -0.32 -5.57
C VAL A 69 7.60 -1.60 -5.93
N GLU A 70 8.91 -1.49 -6.15
CA GLU A 70 9.74 -2.59 -6.66
C GLU A 70 9.53 -3.94 -5.95
N PRO A 71 9.49 -4.01 -4.59
CA PRO A 71 9.31 -5.28 -3.91
C PRO A 71 7.95 -5.94 -4.18
N ILE A 72 6.89 -5.13 -4.29
CA ILE A 72 5.53 -5.62 -4.58
C ILE A 72 5.47 -6.26 -5.98
N ILE A 73 6.05 -5.61 -7.00
CA ILE A 73 6.12 -6.18 -8.35
C ILE A 73 6.94 -7.49 -8.36
N ARG A 74 7.99 -7.58 -7.55
CA ARG A 74 8.81 -8.80 -7.43
C ARG A 74 8.10 -9.93 -6.73
N GLU A 75 7.23 -9.64 -5.78
CA GLU A 75 6.44 -10.65 -5.07
C GLU A 75 5.32 -11.24 -5.93
N MET A 76 4.86 -10.54 -6.98
CA MET A 76 3.91 -11.09 -7.98
C MET A 76 4.49 -12.24 -8.80
N ASN A 77 5.75 -12.61 -8.56
CA ASN A 77 6.45 -13.64 -9.30
C ASN A 77 5.94 -15.04 -8.96
N TYR A 78 5.41 -15.75 -9.96
CA TYR A 78 4.92 -17.11 -9.75
C TYR A 78 6.07 -18.10 -9.60
N LYS A 79 6.10 -18.81 -8.46
CA LYS A 79 7.24 -19.61 -7.96
C LYS A 79 7.88 -20.52 -9.02
N ASN A 80 7.08 -21.09 -9.93
CA ASN A 80 7.55 -22.09 -10.89
C ASN A 80 7.98 -21.49 -12.24
N THR A 81 7.47 -20.32 -12.63
CA THR A 81 7.68 -19.77 -13.98
C THR A 81 8.58 -18.54 -14.00
N LYS A 82 8.86 -17.94 -12.84
CA LYS A 82 9.53 -16.63 -12.74
C LYS A 82 8.81 -15.52 -13.53
N GLN A 83 7.49 -15.65 -13.69
CA GLN A 83 6.64 -14.73 -14.45
C GLN A 83 5.47 -14.23 -13.59
N ILE A 84 5.01 -13.01 -13.86
CA ILE A 84 3.72 -12.50 -13.40
C ILE A 84 2.62 -13.31 -14.11
N PRO A 85 1.68 -13.92 -13.37
CA PRO A 85 0.52 -14.59 -13.96
C PRO A 85 -0.27 -13.71 -14.94
N CYS A 86 -0.84 -14.28 -16.00
CA CYS A 86 -1.54 -13.51 -17.04
C CYS A 86 -2.70 -12.67 -16.51
N TRP A 87 -3.43 -13.17 -15.51
CA TRP A 87 -4.56 -12.45 -14.92
C TRP A 87 -4.13 -11.13 -14.24
N TYR A 88 -2.93 -11.05 -13.67
CA TYR A 88 -2.38 -9.77 -13.21
C TYR A 88 -2.09 -8.82 -14.37
N LEU A 89 -1.49 -9.33 -15.46
CA LEU A 89 -1.16 -8.50 -16.63
C LEU A 89 -2.42 -7.90 -17.25
N ASP A 90 -3.48 -8.69 -17.35
CA ASP A 90 -4.76 -8.24 -17.90
C ASP A 90 -5.44 -7.25 -16.96
N TYR A 91 -5.39 -7.47 -15.64
CA TYR A 91 -5.87 -6.51 -14.67
C TYR A 91 -5.10 -5.18 -14.70
N PHE A 92 -3.78 -5.18 -14.89
CA PHE A 92 -3.01 -3.93 -15.04
C PHE A 92 -3.49 -3.09 -16.23
N LYS A 93 -3.77 -3.73 -17.37
CA LYS A 93 -4.28 -3.06 -18.58
C LYS A 93 -5.65 -2.43 -18.29
N GLU A 94 -6.56 -3.19 -17.67
CA GLU A 94 -7.89 -2.68 -17.33
C GLU A 94 -7.83 -1.58 -16.27
N LEU A 95 -6.99 -1.73 -15.26
CA LEU A 95 -6.77 -0.71 -14.23
C LEU A 95 -6.26 0.60 -14.84
N LYS A 96 -5.30 0.52 -15.78
CA LYS A 96 -4.76 1.71 -16.46
C LYS A 96 -5.82 2.53 -17.19
N ASN A 97 -6.90 1.89 -17.66
CA ASN A 97 -8.04 2.55 -18.32
C ASN A 97 -8.97 3.26 -17.33
N LYS A 98 -8.90 2.94 -16.03
CA LYS A 98 -9.75 3.50 -14.98
C LYS A 98 -9.11 4.65 -14.23
N VAL A 99 -7.79 4.66 -14.16
CA VAL A 99 -7.00 5.61 -13.35
C VAL A 99 -6.21 6.58 -14.19
N LYS A 100 -5.82 7.70 -13.59
CA LYS A 100 -4.99 8.71 -14.24
C LYS A 100 -3.66 8.12 -14.69
N ALA A 101 -2.99 7.43 -13.79
CA ALA A 101 -1.69 6.84 -14.04
C ALA A 101 -1.45 5.60 -13.16
N LEU A 102 -0.72 4.65 -13.73
CA LEU A 102 0.04 3.68 -12.97
C LEU A 102 1.45 4.23 -12.82
N ILE A 103 1.97 4.18 -11.61
CA ILE A 103 3.33 4.61 -11.28
C ILE A 103 4.09 3.41 -10.75
N TYR A 104 5.30 3.23 -11.26
CA TYR A 104 6.24 2.28 -10.71
C TYR A 104 7.36 3.06 -10.03
N ILE A 105 7.65 2.73 -8.77
CA ILE A 105 8.75 3.32 -8.02
C ILE A 105 9.80 2.26 -7.73
N ASP A 106 10.99 2.41 -8.32
CA ASP A 106 12.19 1.77 -7.79
C ASP A 106 12.59 2.50 -6.52
N GLU A 107 12.79 1.77 -5.43
CA GLU A 107 13.10 2.39 -4.14
C GLU A 107 14.41 3.20 -4.17
N ARG A 108 15.32 2.91 -5.11
CA ARG A 108 16.52 3.73 -5.35
C ARG A 108 16.19 5.14 -5.81
N ASP A 109 15.03 5.34 -6.44
CA ASP A 109 14.61 6.65 -6.95
C ASP A 109 14.01 7.56 -5.89
N TYR A 110 13.83 7.09 -4.65
CA TYR A 110 13.35 7.92 -3.55
C TYR A 110 14.16 9.19 -3.34
N ILE A 111 15.49 9.10 -3.44
CA ILE A 111 16.35 10.30 -3.33
C ILE A 111 16.07 11.29 -4.45
N ASN A 112 15.86 10.81 -5.67
CA ASN A 112 15.56 11.65 -6.83
C ASN A 112 14.18 12.30 -6.69
N LEU A 113 13.18 11.53 -6.27
CA LEU A 113 11.83 12.02 -5.97
C LEU A 113 11.85 13.14 -4.92
N LEU A 114 12.57 12.93 -3.82
CA LEU A 114 12.75 13.93 -2.76
C LEU A 114 13.51 15.17 -3.25
N LYS A 115 14.56 15.03 -4.07
CA LYS A 115 15.26 16.20 -4.63
C LYS A 115 14.36 17.02 -5.56
N ILE A 116 13.55 16.34 -6.39
CA ILE A 116 12.71 16.99 -7.40
C ILE A 116 11.48 17.64 -6.78
N GLY A 117 10.79 16.92 -5.89
CA GLY A 117 9.60 17.45 -5.22
C GLY A 117 9.90 18.59 -4.27
N LYS A 118 11.18 18.77 -3.88
CA LYS A 118 11.67 19.77 -2.92
C LYS A 118 10.84 19.87 -1.61
N PRO A 119 10.38 18.77 -1.02
CA PRO A 119 9.91 18.79 0.37
C PRO A 119 11.06 19.18 1.30
N SER A 120 10.73 19.78 2.44
CA SER A 120 11.74 20.16 3.44
C SER A 120 12.52 18.92 3.91
N LEU A 121 13.74 18.71 3.41
CA LEU A 121 14.53 17.50 3.66
C LEU A 121 14.82 17.26 5.15
N THR A 122 14.88 18.34 5.94
CA THR A 122 15.04 18.28 7.41
C THR A 122 13.82 17.69 8.11
N ASN A 123 12.64 17.79 7.51
CA ASN A 123 11.42 17.17 8.06
C ASN A 123 11.32 15.69 7.71
N ILE A 124 11.88 15.26 6.58
CA ILE A 124 11.67 13.91 6.05
C ILE A 124 12.63 12.91 6.70
N LYS A 125 13.90 13.30 6.86
CA LYS A 125 14.97 12.47 7.44
C LYS A 125 14.63 11.95 8.86
N PRO A 126 14.18 12.78 9.82
CA PRO A 126 13.77 12.30 11.14
C PRO A 126 12.52 11.40 11.09
N ARG A 127 11.55 11.72 10.23
CA ARG A 127 10.27 10.99 10.13
C ARG A 127 10.48 9.54 9.72
N VAL A 128 11.31 9.30 8.70
CA VAL A 128 11.59 7.95 8.21
C VAL A 128 12.37 7.11 9.22
N LYS A 129 13.32 7.67 9.98
CA LYS A 129 14.02 6.89 11.04
C LYS A 129 13.08 6.48 12.17
N THR A 130 12.27 7.40 12.70
CA THR A 130 11.33 7.09 13.79
C THR A 130 10.32 6.03 13.37
N ALA A 131 9.78 6.19 12.17
CA ALA A 131 8.95 5.22 11.49
C ALA A 131 9.59 3.81 11.49
N PHE A 132 10.81 3.69 10.98
CA PHE A 132 11.51 2.40 10.90
C PHE A 132 11.82 1.77 12.24
N LEU A 133 12.29 2.57 13.20
CA LEU A 133 12.59 2.11 14.55
C LEU A 133 11.35 1.61 15.27
N ASN A 134 10.20 2.22 15.05
CA ASN A 134 8.96 1.85 15.72
C ASN A 134 8.23 0.68 15.02
N GLY A 135 8.32 0.59 13.68
CA GLY A 135 7.57 -0.40 12.90
C GLY A 135 8.28 -1.72 12.65
N PHE A 136 9.62 -1.75 12.60
CA PHE A 136 10.35 -2.87 11.98
C PHE A 136 11.54 -3.41 12.80
N CYS A 137 11.42 -3.43 14.14
CA CYS A 137 12.40 -4.08 15.02
C CYS A 137 12.11 -5.57 15.24
N GLN A 138 12.24 -6.39 14.19
CA GLN A 138 11.99 -7.84 14.30
C GLN A 138 13.20 -8.64 14.83
N SER A 139 14.43 -8.10 14.71
CA SER A 139 15.63 -8.71 15.28
C SER A 139 16.51 -7.68 15.99
N LYS A 140 17.12 -8.08 17.12
CA LYS A 140 18.05 -7.22 17.91
C LYS A 140 19.26 -6.75 17.08
N SER A 141 19.64 -7.50 16.05
CA SER A 141 20.74 -7.14 15.14
C SER A 141 20.33 -5.99 14.21
N LEU A 142 19.17 -6.13 13.56
CA LEU A 142 18.59 -5.11 12.67
C LEU A 142 18.30 -3.81 13.45
N GLU A 143 17.78 -3.94 14.67
CA GLU A 143 17.52 -2.81 15.56
C GLU A 143 18.80 -1.99 15.83
N LYS A 144 19.91 -2.64 16.19
CA LYS A 144 21.19 -1.97 16.46
C LYS A 144 21.73 -1.25 15.23
N GLU A 145 21.61 -1.88 14.06
CA GLU A 145 22.07 -1.32 12.80
C GLU A 145 21.24 -0.10 12.38
N ILE A 146 19.91 -0.17 12.50
CA ILE A 146 19.03 0.99 12.19
C ILE A 146 19.27 2.12 13.20
N LYS A 147 19.48 1.81 14.49
CA LYS A 147 19.77 2.82 15.52
C LYS A 147 21.06 3.59 15.21
N SER A 148 22.09 2.91 14.70
CA SER A 148 23.38 3.52 14.35
C SER A 148 23.37 4.32 13.06
N LEU A 149 22.31 4.22 12.22
CA LEU A 149 22.20 5.04 11.02
C LEU A 149 22.14 6.54 11.34
N ASN A 150 22.97 7.30 10.63
CA ASN A 150 22.96 8.75 10.68
C ASN A 150 21.96 9.30 9.65
N ILE A 151 20.83 9.81 10.14
CA ILE A 151 19.74 10.38 9.33
C ILE A 151 20.16 11.57 8.48
N CYS A 152 21.23 12.27 8.89
CA CYS A 152 21.68 13.48 8.22
C CYS A 152 22.48 13.15 6.95
N LYS A 153 22.94 11.91 6.78
CA LYS A 153 23.65 11.53 5.56
C LYS A 153 22.73 11.46 4.36
N THR A 154 23.28 11.77 3.19
CA THR A 154 22.56 11.76 1.90
C THR A 154 22.22 10.35 1.44
N ASP A 155 22.97 9.35 1.90
CA ASP A 155 22.82 7.92 1.60
C ASP A 155 21.88 7.19 2.58
N PHE A 156 21.18 7.90 3.47
CA PHE A 156 20.35 7.27 4.51
C PHE A 156 19.32 6.29 3.93
N TYR A 157 18.56 6.71 2.90
CA TYR A 157 17.57 5.85 2.24
C TYR A 157 18.22 4.68 1.53
N GLU A 158 19.32 4.92 0.83
CA GLU A 158 20.07 3.86 0.16
C GLU A 158 20.57 2.82 1.16
N THR A 159 21.12 3.27 2.29
CA THR A 159 21.57 2.39 3.38
C THR A 159 20.41 1.58 3.96
N LEU A 160 19.27 2.22 4.18
CA LEU A 160 18.07 1.58 4.71
C LEU A 160 17.48 0.53 3.76
N ILE A 161 17.40 0.86 2.46
CA ILE A 161 16.99 -0.07 1.40
C ILE A 161 17.99 -1.24 1.31
N ASN A 162 19.29 -0.98 1.43
CA ASN A 162 20.31 -2.01 1.39
C ASN A 162 20.23 -2.95 2.60
N ILE A 163 19.95 -2.41 3.80
CA ILE A 163 19.73 -3.22 5.01
C ILE A 163 18.49 -4.11 4.85
N THR A 164 17.39 -3.55 4.35
CA THR A 164 16.13 -4.29 4.16
C THR A 164 16.20 -5.31 3.02
N ASN A 165 17.08 -5.12 2.03
CA ASN A 165 17.30 -6.05 0.92
C ASN A 165 18.20 -7.25 1.26
N ARG A 166 18.72 -7.37 2.48
CA ARG A 166 19.52 -8.54 2.87
C ARG A 166 18.62 -9.76 3.08
N LYS A 167 19.15 -10.96 2.79
CA LYS A 167 18.39 -12.22 2.81
C LYS A 167 17.74 -12.50 4.17
N GLU A 168 18.43 -12.16 5.25
CA GLU A 168 17.96 -12.31 6.62
C GLU A 168 16.76 -11.41 6.97
N ASN A 169 16.47 -10.39 6.15
CA ASN A 169 15.42 -9.40 6.34
C ASN A 169 14.32 -9.47 5.26
N GLU A 170 14.28 -10.53 4.45
CA GLU A 170 13.28 -10.67 3.36
C GLU A 170 11.84 -10.80 3.88
N LYS A 171 11.66 -11.22 5.14
CA LYS A 171 10.33 -11.34 5.74
C LYS A 171 9.74 -9.93 5.97
N ASN A 172 8.56 -9.69 5.39
CA ASN A 172 7.83 -8.42 5.42
C ASN A 172 8.43 -7.27 4.57
N ARG A 173 9.17 -7.61 3.50
CA ARG A 173 9.85 -6.64 2.66
C ARG A 173 8.87 -5.72 1.92
N GLY A 174 7.76 -6.26 1.43
CA GLY A 174 6.67 -5.52 0.78
C GLY A 174 6.08 -4.45 1.69
N GLU A 175 5.79 -4.79 2.95
CA GLU A 175 5.21 -3.89 3.95
C GLU A 175 6.19 -2.76 4.30
N ILE A 176 7.47 -3.09 4.48
CA ILE A 176 8.53 -2.10 4.69
C ILE A 176 8.60 -1.13 3.50
N ALA A 177 8.55 -1.67 2.27
CA ALA A 177 8.60 -0.86 1.06
C ALA A 177 7.40 0.09 0.97
N LEU A 178 6.19 -0.44 1.21
CA LEU A 178 4.95 0.32 1.25
C LEU A 178 5.02 1.43 2.29
N PHE A 179 5.56 1.14 3.47
CA PHE A 179 5.73 2.17 4.49
C PHE A 179 6.63 3.33 4.07
N ILE A 180 7.84 3.01 3.58
CA ILE A 180 8.78 4.02 3.07
C ILE A 180 8.07 4.87 2.02
N SER A 181 7.35 4.21 1.12
CA SER A 181 6.61 4.84 0.03
C SER A 181 5.61 5.83 0.58
N VAL A 182 4.70 5.41 1.46
CA VAL A 182 3.66 6.29 2.02
C VAL A 182 4.30 7.49 2.71
N GLN A 183 5.33 7.28 3.54
CA GLN A 183 6.07 8.36 4.22
C GLN A 183 6.64 9.39 3.24
N ILE A 184 7.34 8.92 2.21
CA ILE A 184 7.96 9.78 1.20
C ILE A 184 6.87 10.49 0.40
N LEU A 185 5.83 9.79 -0.01
CA LEU A 185 4.74 10.37 -0.78
C LEU A 185 3.98 11.43 0.02
N CYS A 186 3.70 11.19 1.30
CA CYS A 186 3.10 12.19 2.20
C CYS A 186 4.00 13.43 2.34
N SER A 187 5.32 13.26 2.34
CA SER A 187 6.24 14.39 2.34
C SER A 187 6.21 15.21 1.04
N LEU A 188 6.01 14.55 -0.09
CA LEU A 188 5.89 15.18 -1.40
C LEU A 188 4.53 15.86 -1.59
N LYS A 189 3.48 15.30 -0.97
CA LYS A 189 2.12 15.81 -1.06
C LYS A 189 1.35 15.55 0.24
N GLU A 190 1.45 16.47 1.17
CA GLU A 190 0.78 16.29 2.45
C GLU A 190 -0.76 16.33 2.32
N MET A 191 -1.31 17.10 1.39
CA MET A 191 -2.75 17.20 1.17
C MET A 191 -3.22 16.23 0.07
N ALA A 192 -3.36 14.96 0.42
CA ALA A 192 -3.93 13.94 -0.45
C ALA A 192 -4.69 12.86 0.36
N ASN A 193 -5.58 12.16 -0.35
CA ASN A 193 -6.17 10.93 0.14
C ASN A 193 -5.26 9.75 -0.23
N TYR A 194 -4.63 9.14 0.75
CA TYR A 194 -3.85 7.93 0.60
C TYR A 194 -4.72 6.72 0.91
N LYS A 195 -4.76 5.75 0.00
CA LYS A 195 -5.43 4.46 0.23
C LYS A 195 -4.40 3.36 0.12
N ILE A 196 -4.25 2.55 1.16
CA ILE A 196 -3.30 1.44 1.19
C ILE A 196 -4.10 0.14 1.16
N PHE A 197 -4.05 -0.55 0.03
CA PHE A 197 -4.77 -1.78 -0.23
C PHE A 197 -3.92 -2.96 0.23
N SER A 198 -4.36 -3.68 1.28
CA SER A 198 -3.67 -4.87 1.81
C SER A 198 -4.65 -5.87 2.40
N ASP A 199 -4.33 -7.16 2.24
CA ASP A 199 -5.10 -8.29 2.77
C ASP A 199 -4.26 -9.18 3.69
N ASP A 200 -3.13 -8.67 4.17
CA ASP A 200 -2.30 -9.40 5.13
C ASP A 200 -2.74 -9.09 6.57
N SER A 201 -3.56 -9.99 7.13
CA SER A 201 -3.93 -9.96 8.55
C SER A 201 -2.74 -9.91 9.52
N ALA A 202 -1.58 -10.47 9.15
CA ALA A 202 -0.37 -10.44 9.98
C ALA A 202 0.37 -9.11 9.88
N ALA A 203 0.23 -8.39 8.77
CA ALA A 203 0.76 -7.03 8.60
C ALA A 203 -0.02 -5.99 9.43
N TYR A 204 -1.24 -6.32 9.87
CA TYR A 204 -2.16 -5.40 10.56
C TYR A 204 -1.52 -4.62 11.73
N PRO A 205 -0.89 -5.24 12.74
CA PRO A 205 -0.35 -4.49 13.88
C PRO A 205 0.72 -3.47 13.47
N TYR A 206 1.50 -3.81 12.45
CA TYR A 206 2.58 -2.96 11.93
C TYR A 206 2.03 -1.78 11.14
N MET A 207 1.07 -2.04 10.26
CA MET A 207 0.38 -1.02 9.45
C MET A 207 -0.46 -0.08 10.36
N SER A 208 -0.91 -0.57 11.51
CA SER A 208 -1.60 0.27 12.49
C SER A 208 -0.72 1.26 13.21
N GLY A 209 0.42 0.79 13.73
CA GLY A 209 1.43 1.71 14.27
C GLY A 209 1.88 2.72 13.22
N LEU A 210 1.97 2.30 11.96
CA LEU A 210 2.39 3.10 10.82
C LEU A 210 1.46 4.29 10.54
N THR A 211 0.15 4.08 10.49
CA THR A 211 -0.80 5.17 10.24
C THR A 211 -0.85 6.16 11.38
N HIS A 212 -0.85 5.70 12.64
CA HIS A 212 -0.84 6.61 13.79
C HIS A 212 0.42 7.50 13.83
N ILE A 213 1.57 6.92 13.52
CA ILE A 213 2.83 7.66 13.38
C ILE A 213 2.73 8.69 12.23
N LEU A 214 2.20 8.29 11.09
CA LEU A 214 2.05 9.16 9.93
C LEU A 214 1.12 10.34 10.20
N GLU A 215 0.00 10.13 10.87
CA GLU A 215 -0.95 11.19 11.22
C GLU A 215 -0.34 12.26 12.13
N THR A 216 0.58 11.85 13.01
CA THR A 216 1.34 12.77 13.88
C THR A 216 2.23 13.68 13.04
N TYR A 217 2.83 13.16 11.97
CA TYR A 217 3.81 13.88 11.16
C TYR A 217 3.24 14.55 9.90
N TYR A 218 2.11 14.08 9.41
CA TYR A 218 1.38 14.55 8.24
C TYR A 218 -0.11 14.69 8.57
N PRO A 219 -0.48 15.60 9.48
CA PRO A 219 -1.85 15.70 9.97
C PRO A 219 -2.87 16.09 8.88
N LYS A 220 -2.39 16.59 7.73
CA LYS A 220 -3.23 16.91 6.56
C LYS A 220 -3.32 15.76 5.54
N ALA A 221 -2.49 14.73 5.68
CA ALA A 221 -2.61 13.52 4.87
C ALA A 221 -3.75 12.69 5.41
N ASN A 222 -4.62 12.25 4.50
CA ASN A 222 -5.78 11.46 4.85
C ASN A 222 -5.51 10.01 4.46
N ILE A 223 -5.18 9.14 5.42
CA ILE A 223 -4.62 7.81 5.14
C ILE A 223 -5.63 6.74 5.56
N ALA A 224 -6.10 5.97 4.59
CA ALA A 224 -7.05 4.88 4.80
C ALA A 224 -6.44 3.54 4.44
N TYR A 225 -6.80 2.50 5.20
CA TYR A 225 -6.52 1.12 4.85
C TYR A 225 -7.72 0.49 4.18
N VAL A 226 -7.45 -0.19 3.09
CA VAL A 226 -8.44 -0.85 2.28
C VAL A 226 -8.13 -2.33 2.29
N SER A 227 -9.12 -3.14 2.66
CA SER A 227 -8.97 -4.58 2.83
C SER A 227 -10.26 -5.30 2.46
N THR A 228 -10.18 -6.59 2.22
CA THR A 228 -11.32 -7.46 1.88
C THR A 228 -12.09 -7.89 3.11
N ILE A 229 -13.38 -8.19 2.95
CA ILE A 229 -14.25 -8.73 4.00
C ILE A 229 -13.64 -9.95 4.69
N ARG A 230 -13.05 -10.86 3.90
CA ARG A 230 -12.39 -12.04 4.45
C ARG A 230 -11.29 -11.67 5.44
N ASN A 231 -10.48 -10.66 5.12
CA ASN A 231 -9.41 -10.23 6.01
C ASN A 231 -9.99 -9.57 7.28
N ILE A 232 -11.08 -8.80 7.16
CA ILE A 232 -11.82 -8.23 8.29
C ILE A 232 -12.31 -9.33 9.24
N GLU A 233 -12.93 -10.39 8.72
CA GLU A 233 -13.37 -11.53 9.53
C GLU A 233 -12.19 -12.24 10.21
N GLN A 234 -11.07 -12.42 9.48
CA GLN A 234 -9.87 -13.04 10.04
C GLN A 234 -9.29 -12.21 11.18
N LEU A 235 -9.27 -10.88 11.06
CA LEU A 235 -8.83 -9.98 12.12
C LEU A 235 -9.72 -10.07 13.35
N SER A 236 -11.04 -10.09 13.16
CA SER A 236 -12.01 -10.25 14.26
C SER A 236 -11.83 -11.56 15.02
N ARG A 237 -11.55 -12.66 14.31
CA ARG A 237 -11.36 -13.99 14.92
C ARG A 237 -9.99 -14.17 15.58
N ASN A 238 -8.93 -13.58 15.04
CA ASN A 238 -7.55 -13.88 15.44
C ASN A 238 -6.94 -12.88 16.44
N LEU A 239 -7.44 -11.64 16.49
CA LEU A 239 -6.83 -10.57 17.30
C LEU A 239 -7.65 -10.15 18.52
N ASN A 240 -8.77 -10.82 18.81
CA ASN A 240 -9.74 -10.43 19.85
C ASN A 240 -10.16 -8.95 19.75
N LEU A 241 -10.13 -8.40 18.54
CA LEU A 241 -10.61 -7.06 18.26
C LEU A 241 -12.11 -7.14 17.99
N ASN A 242 -12.88 -6.25 18.59
CA ASN A 242 -14.28 -6.10 18.19
C ASN A 242 -14.35 -5.40 16.83
N TYR A 243 -15.50 -5.52 16.16
CA TYR A 243 -15.67 -4.95 14.83
C TYR A 243 -15.46 -3.43 14.82
N GLU A 244 -15.91 -2.69 15.83
CA GLU A 244 -15.67 -1.24 15.94
C GLU A 244 -14.17 -0.88 15.94
N GLN A 245 -13.33 -1.65 16.64
CA GLN A 245 -11.88 -1.49 16.67
C GLN A 245 -11.22 -1.78 15.31
N ILE A 246 -11.77 -2.74 14.56
CA ILE A 246 -11.31 -3.05 13.20
C ILE A 246 -11.74 -1.97 12.20
N LEU A 247 -12.84 -1.27 12.49
CA LEU A 247 -13.45 -0.28 11.60
C LEU A 247 -12.90 1.11 11.79
N ASP A 248 -12.70 1.57 13.03
CA ASP A 248 -11.91 2.77 13.34
C ASP A 248 -10.51 2.68 12.70
N TYR A 249 -10.01 1.47 12.53
CA TYR A 249 -8.73 1.19 11.93
C TYR A 249 -8.71 1.27 10.40
N LEU A 250 -9.67 0.64 9.71
CA LEU A 250 -9.75 0.66 8.25
C LEU A 250 -10.21 2.04 7.72
N ASN A 251 -11.12 2.69 8.45
CA ASN A 251 -11.70 3.99 8.09
C ASN A 251 -10.99 5.19 8.71
N ASN A 252 -9.65 5.24 8.70
CA ASN A 252 -8.87 6.42 9.10
C ASN A 252 -8.97 7.61 8.11
N ILE A 253 -10.12 7.79 7.45
CA ILE A 253 -10.44 9.03 6.76
C ILE A 253 -10.81 10.06 7.85
N LYS A 254 -9.96 11.05 8.12
CA LYS A 254 -10.19 12.11 9.13
C LYS A 254 -11.56 12.76 8.97
N ARG A 255 -12.38 12.66 10.03
CA ARG A 255 -13.64 13.36 10.29
C ARG A 255 -13.58 14.81 9.78
N ASN A 256 -14.20 15.07 8.63
CA ASN A 256 -14.46 16.43 8.17
C ASN A 256 -15.94 16.51 7.79
N ILE A 257 -16.55 17.64 8.11
CA ILE A 257 -17.95 17.79 8.59
C ILE A 257 -19.02 17.52 7.51
N ASP A 258 -18.65 17.38 6.25
CA ASP A 258 -19.58 17.10 5.15
C ASP A 258 -19.22 15.78 4.46
N ARG A 259 -19.96 14.71 4.73
CA ARG A 259 -19.83 13.44 3.98
C ARG A 259 -21.17 12.89 3.53
N LYS A 260 -21.37 12.86 2.21
CA LYS A 260 -22.27 11.92 1.53
C LYS A 260 -21.46 10.70 1.11
N ILE A 261 -21.98 9.52 1.40
CA ILE A 261 -21.35 8.22 1.15
C ILE A 261 -22.14 7.50 0.05
N TYR A 262 -21.45 6.82 -0.87
CA TYR A 262 -22.04 6.10 -2.01
C TYR A 262 -21.95 4.58 -1.78
N ILE A 263 -23.09 3.88 -1.82
CA ILE A 263 -23.22 2.43 -1.68
C ILE A 263 -23.36 1.81 -3.08
N ARG A 264 -22.67 0.69 -3.38
CA ARG A 264 -22.94 -0.12 -4.57
C ARG A 264 -22.69 -1.61 -4.30
N GLU A 265 -23.75 -2.41 -4.31
CA GLU A 265 -23.70 -3.87 -4.13
C GLU A 265 -23.07 -4.58 -5.35
N PHE A 266 -22.26 -5.60 -5.08
CA PHE A 266 -21.89 -6.61 -6.08
C PHE A 266 -21.99 -8.02 -5.48
N PRO A 267 -22.57 -9.00 -6.21
CA PRO A 267 -22.65 -10.38 -5.74
C PRO A 267 -21.27 -11.06 -5.79
N TYR A 268 -20.79 -11.54 -4.64
CA TYR A 268 -19.58 -12.34 -4.52
C TYR A 268 -19.90 -13.84 -4.41
N ASP A 269 -19.21 -14.70 -5.17
CA ASP A 269 -19.29 -16.16 -5.04
C ASP A 269 -18.10 -16.66 -4.21
N THR A 270 -18.29 -16.76 -2.89
CA THR A 270 -17.30 -17.36 -2.00
C THR A 270 -17.55 -18.87 -1.89
N LYS A 271 -16.84 -19.67 -2.71
CA LYS A 271 -16.83 -21.15 -2.60
C LYS A 271 -16.21 -21.70 -1.29
N ARG A 272 -16.14 -20.93 -0.19
CA ARG A 272 -15.63 -21.36 1.13
C ARG A 272 -16.40 -20.68 2.26
N GLN A 273 -16.67 -21.45 3.31
CA GLN A 273 -17.53 -21.12 4.45
C GLN A 273 -17.15 -19.80 5.14
N VAL A 274 -17.89 -18.74 4.81
CA VAL A 274 -18.07 -17.54 5.64
C VAL A 274 -19.10 -17.92 6.72
N SER A 275 -18.87 -17.56 7.99
CA SER A 275 -19.75 -17.99 9.09
C SER A 275 -21.04 -17.17 9.22
N LYS A 276 -21.06 -15.99 8.59
CA LYS A 276 -22.21 -15.09 8.44
C LYS A 276 -22.38 -14.80 6.95
N SER A 277 -23.59 -14.52 6.50
CA SER A 277 -23.81 -13.99 5.16
C SER A 277 -23.23 -12.57 5.03
N ASP A 278 -22.88 -12.16 3.81
CA ASP A 278 -22.41 -10.79 3.54
C ASP A 278 -23.43 -9.74 4.00
N GLU A 279 -24.73 -10.06 3.94
CA GLU A 279 -25.84 -9.22 4.38
C GLU A 279 -25.95 -9.14 5.91
N GLU A 280 -25.72 -10.23 6.64
CA GLU A 280 -25.66 -10.21 8.11
C GLU A 280 -24.44 -9.43 8.62
N LEU A 281 -23.29 -9.60 7.96
CA LEU A 281 -22.09 -8.83 8.28
C LEU A 281 -22.31 -7.34 7.97
N ALA A 282 -22.91 -7.03 6.82
CA ALA A 282 -23.27 -5.66 6.47
C ALA A 282 -24.25 -5.06 7.48
N ASN A 283 -25.27 -5.79 7.92
CA ASN A 283 -26.25 -5.31 8.90
C ASN A 283 -25.65 -5.07 10.29
N ASP A 284 -24.72 -5.93 10.74
CA ASP A 284 -23.95 -5.72 11.98
C ASP A 284 -23.12 -4.43 11.92
N LEU A 285 -22.69 -4.05 10.73
CA LEU A 285 -21.85 -2.88 10.44
C LEU A 285 -22.69 -1.62 10.11
N VAL A 286 -23.86 -1.78 9.49
CA VAL A 286 -24.76 -0.69 9.06
C VAL A 286 -25.46 -0.01 10.25
N CYS A 287 -25.62 -0.71 11.38
CA CYS A 287 -26.18 -0.11 12.60
C CYS A 287 -25.30 0.99 13.23
N ASN A 288 -24.04 1.19 12.81
CA ASN A 288 -23.16 2.23 13.35
C ASN A 288 -22.24 2.88 12.29
N LYS A 289 -22.77 3.69 11.36
CA LYS A 289 -21.97 4.69 10.59
C LYS A 289 -20.68 4.14 9.91
N ILE A 290 -20.75 2.99 9.24
CA ILE A 290 -19.58 2.31 8.66
C ILE A 290 -19.63 2.24 7.12
N GLU A 291 -18.47 2.43 6.49
CA GLU A 291 -18.16 2.09 5.09
C GLU A 291 -17.48 0.70 5.05
N ILE A 292 -17.96 -0.23 4.22
CA ILE A 292 -17.43 -1.58 4.05
C ILE A 292 -16.96 -1.73 2.60
N LEU A 293 -15.74 -2.21 2.41
CA LEU A 293 -15.27 -2.70 1.12
C LEU A 293 -15.74 -4.15 0.95
N PHE A 294 -16.60 -4.38 -0.03
CA PHE A 294 -16.93 -5.71 -0.52
C PHE A 294 -15.90 -6.14 -1.57
#